data_AF-A0A285C6L9-F1
#
_entry.id   AF-A0A285C6L9-F1
#
_cell.length_a   1.000
_cell.length_b   1.000
_cell.length_c   1.000
_cell.angle_alpha   90.00
_cell.angle_beta   90.00
_cell.angle_gamma   90.00
#
_symmetry.space_group_name_H-M   'P 1'
#
loop_
_entity.id
_entity.type
_entity.pdbx_description
1 polymer ?
#
loop_
_entity_poly.entity_id
_entity_poly.type
_entity_poly.pdbx_seq_one_letter_code
_entity_poly.pdbx_strand_id
1 'polypeptide(L)'
;MANPDIQELNKRAGDLRALADHIESLIDTAKNHSTTGMKSWSGPNADNVRGKLKSWQTTCGTVAKALRDEAHQCSQSAKDLQDNKK
;
A
#
# COMPACT_ATOMS: atom_id res chain seq x y z
N MET A 1 -19.32 -26.93 -2.41
CA MET A 1 -18.68 -26.36 -3.62
C MET A 1 -18.17 -24.98 -3.23
N ALA A 2 -16.90 -24.66 -3.46
CA ALA A 2 -16.38 -23.31 -3.19
C ALA A 2 -17.11 -22.32 -4.10
N ASN A 3 -17.70 -21.26 -3.55
CA ASN A 3 -18.37 -20.25 -4.37
C ASN A 3 -17.30 -19.49 -5.16
N PRO A 4 -17.41 -19.39 -6.50
CA PRO A 4 -16.47 -18.66 -7.33
C PRO A 4 -16.35 -17.18 -6.91
N ASP A 5 -17.42 -16.56 -6.43
CA ASP A 5 -17.42 -15.19 -5.90
C ASP A 5 -16.54 -14.99 -4.67
N ILE A 6 -16.54 -15.95 -3.73
CA ILE A 6 -15.69 -15.91 -2.52
C ILE A 6 -14.22 -16.07 -2.92
N GLN A 7 -13.96 -16.88 -3.94
CA GLN A 7 -12.61 -17.13 -4.45
C GLN A 7 -12.07 -15.90 -5.19
N GLU A 8 -12.91 -15.21 -5.97
CA GLU A 8 -12.56 -13.97 -6.65
C GLU A 8 -12.34 -12.80 -5.68
N LEU A 9 -13.19 -12.64 -4.65
CA LEU A 9 -13.02 -11.63 -3.61
C LEU A 9 -11.72 -11.83 -2.82
N ASN A 10 -11.40 -13.08 -2.46
CA ASN A 10 -10.13 -13.39 -1.79
C ASN A 10 -8.92 -13.13 -2.70
N LYS A 11 -9.04 -13.43 -4.01
CA LYS A 11 -7.97 -13.14 -4.97
C LYS A 11 -7.74 -11.64 -5.10
N ARG A 12 -8.79 -10.84 -5.31
CA ARG A 12 -8.72 -9.37 -5.36
C ARG A 12 -8.13 -8.79 -4.07
N ALA A 13 -8.54 -9.29 -2.91
CA ALA A 13 -7.96 -8.87 -1.63
C ALA A 13 -6.46 -9.20 -1.53
N GLY A 14 -6.03 -10.33 -2.09
CA GLY A 14 -4.61 -10.70 -2.19
C GLY A 14 -3.82 -9.76 -3.10
N ASP A 15 -4.34 -9.46 -4.30
CA ASP A 15 -3.73 -8.52 -5.25
C ASP A 15 -3.62 -7.10 -4.67
N LEU A 16 -4.67 -6.63 -3.97
CA LEU A 16 -4.67 -5.33 -3.30
C LEU A 16 -3.62 -5.24 -2.17
N ARG A 17 -3.44 -6.31 -1.39
CA ARG A 17 -2.38 -6.37 -0.37
C ARG A 17 -1.00 -6.35 -1.01
N ALA A 18 -0.79 -7.18 -2.05
CA ALA A 18 0.50 -7.21 -2.77
C ALA A 18 0.87 -5.85 -3.35
N LEU A 19 -0.12 -5.12 -3.90
CA LEU A 19 0.09 -3.75 -4.37
C LEU A 19 0.46 -2.80 -3.23
N ALA A 20 -0.21 -2.89 -2.08
CA ALA A 20 0.10 -2.08 -0.91
C ALA A 20 1.52 -2.34 -0.38
N ASP A 21 1.94 -3.61 -0.29
CA ASP A 21 3.28 -3.99 0.14
C ASP A 21 4.36 -3.51 -0.84
N HIS A 22 4.08 -3.55 -2.15
CA HIS A 22 5.00 -3.01 -3.16
C HIS A 22 5.15 -1.50 -3.03
N ILE A 23 4.05 -0.77 -2.82
CA ILE A 23 4.09 0.68 -2.59
C ILE A 23 4.93 1.01 -1.35
N GLU A 24 4.79 0.25 -0.26
CA GLU A 24 5.60 0.48 0.95
C GLU A 24 7.09 0.19 0.76
N SER A 25 7.44 -0.85 -0.02
CA SER A 25 8.84 -1.14 -0.37
C SER A 25 9.50 0.02 -1.16
N LEU A 26 8.75 0.63 -2.07
CA LEU A 26 9.22 1.80 -2.82
C LEU A 26 9.42 3.03 -1.91
N ILE A 27 8.53 3.24 -0.95
CA ILE A 27 8.65 4.29 0.06
C ILE A 27 9.96 4.14 0.85
N ASP A 28 10.24 2.93 1.35
CA ASP A 28 11.43 2.68 2.16
C ASP A 28 12.72 2.91 1.35
N THR A 29 12.73 2.47 0.10
CA THR A 29 13.85 2.69 -0.82
C THR A 29 14.13 4.18 -1.02
N ALA A 30 13.10 4.99 -1.30
CA ALA A 30 13.29 6.42 -1.52
C ALA A 30 13.65 7.16 -0.23
N LYS A 31 13.09 6.74 0.92
CA LYS A 31 13.48 7.26 2.23
C LYS A 31 14.96 7.00 2.49
N ASN A 32 15.41 5.75 2.37
CA ASN A 32 16.81 5.37 2.55
C ASN A 32 17.73 6.13 1.61
N HIS A 33 17.34 6.29 0.34
CA HIS A 33 18.12 7.07 -0.61
C HIS A 33 18.21 8.56 -0.21
N SER A 34 17.11 9.13 0.30
CA SER A 34 17.06 10.51 0.78
C SER A 34 17.92 10.73 2.04
N THR A 35 17.82 9.85 3.05
CA THR A 35 18.59 9.97 4.29
C THR A 35 20.07 9.62 4.13
N THR A 36 20.40 8.64 3.29
CA THR A 36 21.76 8.11 3.17
C THR A 36 22.52 8.76 2.02
N GLY A 37 21.91 8.87 0.84
CA GLY A 37 22.55 9.40 -0.37
C GLY A 37 22.61 10.93 -0.40
N MET A 38 21.58 11.60 0.13
CA MET A 38 21.54 13.07 0.10
C MET A 38 22.12 13.72 1.36
N LYS A 39 22.72 12.98 2.30
CA LYS A 39 23.25 13.54 3.57
C LYS A 39 24.33 14.61 3.33
N SER A 40 25.15 14.42 2.31
CA SER A 40 26.20 15.38 1.91
C SER A 40 25.70 16.47 0.96
N TRP A 41 24.48 16.34 0.43
CA TRP A 41 23.90 17.32 -0.50
C TRP A 41 23.16 18.38 0.31
N SER A 42 23.82 19.52 0.52
CA SER A 42 23.25 20.68 1.22
C SER A 42 22.94 21.79 0.21
N GLY A 43 21.73 22.34 0.27
CA GLY A 43 21.29 23.44 -0.57
C GLY A 43 19.78 23.42 -0.84
N PRO A 44 19.19 24.55 -1.28
CA PRO A 44 17.74 24.70 -1.46
C PRO A 44 17.12 23.66 -2.42
N ASN A 45 17.88 23.19 -3.40
CA ASN A 45 17.46 22.14 -4.31
C ASN A 45 17.35 20.77 -3.61
N ALA A 46 18.29 20.45 -2.72
CA ALA A 46 18.26 19.20 -1.95
C ALA A 46 17.08 19.21 -0.96
N ASP A 47 16.82 20.33 -0.28
CA ASP A 47 15.67 20.47 0.60
C ASP A 47 14.33 20.38 -0.14
N ASN A 48 14.24 20.95 -1.34
CA ASN A 48 13.05 20.79 -2.19
C ASN A 48 12.81 19.33 -2.58
N VAL A 49 13.86 18.60 -2.99
CA VAL A 49 13.72 17.17 -3.34
C VAL A 49 13.38 16.33 -2.11
N ARG A 50 14.00 16.59 -0.95
CA ARG A 50 13.62 15.94 0.33
C ARG A 50 12.16 16.21 0.69
N GLY A 51 11.69 17.43 0.52
CA GLY A 51 10.29 17.80 0.74
C GLY A 51 9.33 17.03 -0.17
N LYS A 52 9.65 16.94 -1.47
CA LYS A 52 8.87 16.15 -2.44
C LYS A 52 8.85 14.66 -2.11
N LEU A 53 10.00 14.09 -1.73
CA LEU A 53 10.09 12.69 -1.31
C LEU A 53 9.28 12.41 -0.04
N LYS A 54 9.28 13.34 0.92
CA LYS A 54 8.47 13.24 2.15
C LYS A 54 6.96 13.32 1.86
N SER A 55 6.54 14.23 0.98
CA SER A 55 5.14 14.30 0.54
C SER A 55 4.73 13.03 -0.21
N TRP A 56 5.59 12.54 -1.12
CA TRP A 56 5.36 11.30 -1.83
C TRP A 56 5.22 10.10 -0.89
N GLN A 57 6.10 9.98 0.12
CA GLN A 57 5.97 8.97 1.17
C GLN A 57 4.61 9.04 1.87
N THR A 58 4.14 10.23 2.21
CA THR A 58 2.86 10.43 2.89
C THR A 58 1.68 9.99 2.01
N THR A 59 1.70 10.38 0.73
CA THR A 59 0.70 9.98 -0.25
C THR A 59 0.69 8.47 -0.45
N CYS A 60 1.86 7.86 -0.66
CA CYS A 60 1.98 6.42 -0.85
C CYS A 60 1.53 5.63 0.39
N GLY A 61 1.85 6.09 1.60
CA GLY A 61 1.34 5.47 2.84
C GLY A 61 -0.18 5.57 2.98
N THR A 62 -0.77 6.69 2.52
CA THR A 62 -2.23 6.86 2.49
C THR A 62 -2.88 5.90 1.50
N VAL A 63 -2.31 5.75 0.29
CA VAL A 63 -2.79 4.82 -0.73
C VAL A 63 -2.65 3.37 -0.27
N ALA A 64 -1.50 2.99 0.30
CA ALA A 64 -1.28 1.64 0.84
C ALA A 64 -2.30 1.32 1.95
N LYS A 65 -2.62 2.30 2.80
CA LYS A 65 -3.67 2.14 3.82
C LYS A 65 -5.06 1.96 3.21
N ALA A 66 -5.41 2.76 2.20
CA ALA A 66 -6.69 2.63 1.50
C ALA A 66 -6.83 1.26 0.82
N LEU A 67 -5.78 0.79 0.13
CA LEU A 67 -5.73 -0.54 -0.49
C LEU A 67 -5.91 -1.67 0.54
N ARG A 68 -5.32 -1.54 1.72
CA ARG A 68 -5.49 -2.52 2.81
C ARG A 68 -6.89 -2.50 3.41
N ASP A 69 -7.52 -1.32 3.51
CA ASP A 69 -8.90 -1.19 3.97
C ASP A 69 -9.87 -1.86 2.98
N GLU A 70 -9.73 -1.57 1.68
CA GLU A 70 -10.53 -2.23 0.64
C GLU A 70 -10.30 -3.75 0.60
N ALA A 71 -9.05 -4.20 0.76
CA ALA A 71 -8.76 -5.63 0.87
C ALA A 71 -9.42 -6.27 2.11
N HIS A 72 -9.48 -5.54 3.22
CA HIS A 72 -10.18 -5.99 4.44
C HIS A 72 -11.69 -6.09 4.20
N GLN A 73 -12.29 -5.07 3.59
CA GLN A 73 -13.71 -5.06 3.22
C GLN A 73 -14.05 -6.21 2.28
N CYS A 74 -13.25 -6.45 1.22
CA CYS A 74 -13.43 -7.60 0.33
C CYS A 74 -13.35 -8.94 1.09
N SER A 75 -12.40 -9.09 2.01
CA SER A 75 -12.26 -10.30 2.84
C SER A 75 -13.45 -10.50 3.76
N GLN A 76 -14.00 -9.41 4.30
CA GLN A 76 -15.13 -9.44 5.22
C GLN A 76 -16.45 -9.73 4.49
N SER A 77 -16.68 -9.12 3.33
CA SER A 77 -17.80 -9.46 2.45
C SER A 77 -17.76 -10.92 2.01
N ALA A 78 -16.56 -11.47 1.73
CA ALA A 78 -16.42 -12.88 1.40
C ALA A 78 -16.80 -13.81 2.58
N LYS A 79 -16.47 -13.42 3.82
CA LYS A 79 -16.86 -14.15 5.04
C LYS A 79 -18.37 -14.05 5.31
N ASP A 80 -18.95 -12.86 5.19
CA ASP A 80 -20.39 -12.65 5.36
C ASP A 80 -21.19 -13.50 4.36
N LEU A 81 -20.76 -13.52 3.09
CA LEU A 81 -21.37 -14.34 2.04
C LEU A 81 -21.23 -15.86 2.30
N GLN A 82 -20.22 -16.26 3.09
CA GLN A 82 -20.02 -17.65 3.50
C GLN A 82 -20.92 -18.03 4.69
N ASP A 83 -21.11 -17.12 5.64
CA ASP A 83 -21.90 -17.31 6.86
C ASP A 83 -23.40 -17.25 6.59
N ASN A 84 -23.86 -16.30 5.76
CA ASN A 84 -25.26 -16.12 5.36
C ASN A 84 -25.80 -17.28 4.47
N LYS A 85 -24.92 -18.17 4.01
CA LYS A 85 -25.27 -19.39 3.26
C LYS A 85 -25.29 -20.67 4.12
N LYS A 86 -24.99 -20.55 5.41
CA LYS A 86 -24.88 -21.68 6.35
C LYS A 86 -26.16 -21.83 7.17
#